data_AF-A0A4Q6BLK9-F1
#
_entry.id   AF-A0A4Q6BLK9-F1
#
_cell.length_a   1.000
_cell.length_b   1.000
_cell.length_c   1.000
_cell.angle_alpha   90.00
_cell.angle_beta   90.00
_cell.angle_gamma   90.00
#
_symmetry.space_group_name_H-M   'P 1'
#
loop_
_entity.id
_entity.type
_entity.pdbx_description
1 polymer ?
#
loop_
_entity_poly.entity_id
_entity_poly.type
_entity_poly.pdbx_seq_one_letter_code
_entity_poly.pdbx_strand_id
1 'polypeptide(L)'
;MILKTGDAIGLTFGPSNGQGTQQTTDVQTTLYDLKLGYIFPISWYLGVIHSSRSDNVLYRNADYGTTNGVSVGYLSYTGPYFMVHYLFQASRAEYSRGSGTQVDVGYKFEANDRWVFGLELSHRALTYQKSDQNSALEYYKVTEVFPMASVGYLF
;
A
#
# COMPACT_ATOMS: atom_id res chain seq x y z
N MET A 1 -25.92 -14.78 1.94
CA MET A 1 -24.58 -14.24 1.62
C MET A 1 -24.43 -14.35 0.12
N ILE A 2 -24.48 -13.23 -0.61
CA ILE A 2 -24.31 -13.23 -2.08
C ILE A 2 -22.81 -13.17 -2.35
N LEU A 3 -22.27 -14.23 -2.96
CA LEU A 3 -20.87 -14.30 -3.38
C LEU A 3 -20.78 -13.63 -4.77
N LYS A 4 -20.41 -12.36 -4.81
CA LYS A 4 -20.16 -11.63 -6.05
C LYS A 4 -18.73 -11.93 -6.54
N THR A 5 -18.61 -12.35 -7.80
CA THR A 5 -17.34 -12.51 -8.51
C THR A 5 -17.18 -11.44 -9.55
N GLY A 6 -15.95 -10.99 -9.76
CA GLY A 6 -15.69 -10.02 -10.81
C GLY A 6 -14.32 -9.38 -10.66
N ASP A 7 -14.02 -8.51 -11.63
CA ASP A 7 -12.87 -7.62 -11.54
C ASP A 7 -13.13 -6.56 -10.46
N ALA A 8 -12.06 -6.17 -9.77
CA ALA A 8 -12.10 -5.20 -8.68
C ALA A 8 -11.00 -4.16 -8.86
N ILE A 9 -11.39 -2.91 -8.72
CA ILE A 9 -10.47 -1.76 -8.66
C ILE A 9 -10.66 -1.12 -7.28
N GLY A 10 -9.57 -0.87 -6.58
CA GLY A 10 -9.55 -0.20 -5.29
C GLY A 10 -8.52 0.92 -5.29
N LEU A 11 -8.90 2.05 -4.72
CA LEU A 11 -8.01 3.15 -4.37
C LEU A 11 -8.02 3.28 -2.85
N THR A 12 -6.86 3.23 -2.22
CA THR A 12 -6.71 3.54 -0.81
C THR A 12 -5.75 4.69 -0.62
N PHE A 13 -6.02 5.54 0.38
CA PHE A 13 -5.19 6.71 0.67
C PHE A 13 -5.15 6.97 2.16
N GLY A 14 -4.00 7.41 2.67
CA GLY A 14 -3.84 7.65 4.09
C GLY A 14 -2.51 8.32 4.46
N PRO A 15 -2.46 8.98 5.62
CA PRO A 15 -1.20 9.45 6.18
C PRO A 15 -0.42 8.28 6.76
N SER A 16 0.92 8.32 6.70
CA SER A 16 1.77 7.37 7.42
C SER A 16 2.77 8.08 8.31
N ASN A 17 2.99 7.54 9.51
CA ASN A 17 4.07 7.97 10.40
C ASN A 17 5.12 6.86 10.41
N GLY A 18 6.27 7.10 9.76
CA GLY A 18 7.38 6.15 9.74
C GLY A 18 8.47 6.52 10.72
N GLN A 19 8.97 5.54 11.49
CA GLN A 19 10.20 5.71 12.27
C GLN A 19 11.40 5.36 11.41
N GLY A 20 12.09 6.38 10.89
CA GLY A 20 13.41 6.26 10.29
C GLY A 20 14.51 6.63 11.30
N THR A 21 15.56 5.83 11.39
CA THR A 21 16.69 6.09 12.30
C THR A 21 17.61 7.20 11.76
N GLN A 22 17.13 8.45 11.68
CA GLN A 22 17.97 9.66 11.57
C GLN A 22 17.14 10.92 11.79
N GLN A 23 17.57 11.74 12.75
CA GLN A 23 17.15 13.10 13.15
C GLN A 23 15.67 13.52 12.99
N THR A 24 15.08 13.90 14.13
CA THR A 24 13.75 14.46 14.35
C THR A 24 13.46 15.68 13.47
N THR A 25 13.03 15.45 12.23
CA THR A 25 12.30 16.43 11.42
C THR A 25 10.89 15.89 11.27
N ASP A 26 9.87 16.70 11.54
CA ASP A 26 8.47 16.29 11.31
C ASP A 26 8.28 16.04 9.81
N VAL A 27 8.24 14.76 9.42
CA VAL A 27 7.98 14.33 8.04
C VAL A 27 6.53 13.93 7.92
N GLN A 28 5.75 14.70 7.15
CA GLN A 28 4.39 14.33 6.80
C GLN A 28 4.41 13.45 5.55
N THR A 29 4.13 12.17 5.71
CA THR A 29 4.04 11.22 4.58
C THR A 29 2.60 11.00 4.17
N THR A 30 2.34 11.06 2.86
CA THR A 30 1.06 10.62 2.27
C THR A 30 1.30 9.44 1.34
N LEU A 31 0.44 8.43 1.44
CA LEU A 31 0.45 7.23 0.61
C LEU A 31 -0.86 7.09 -0.17
N TYR A 32 -0.74 6.64 -1.42
CA TYR A 32 -1.86 6.25 -2.27
C TYR A 32 -1.58 4.87 -2.85
N ASP A 33 -2.48 3.91 -2.63
CA ASP A 33 -2.41 2.58 -3.21
C ASP A 33 -3.55 2.38 -4.21
N LEU A 34 -3.19 2.00 -5.43
CA LEU A 34 -4.09 1.49 -6.46
C LEU A 34 -3.98 -0.04 -6.48
N LYS A 35 -5.11 -0.72 -6.29
CA LYS A 35 -5.23 -2.18 -6.25
C LYS A 35 -6.14 -2.63 -7.38
N LEU A 36 -5.67 -3.54 -8.22
CA LEU A 36 -6.41 -4.08 -9.37
C LEU A 36 -6.36 -5.59 -9.31
N GLY A 37 -7.49 -6.28 -9.42
CA GLY A 37 -7.47 -7.75 -9.40
C GLY A 37 -8.84 -8.38 -9.62
N TYR A 38 -8.91 -9.68 -9.35
CA TYR A 38 -10.09 -10.49 -9.52
C TYR A 38 -10.52 -11.11 -8.18
N ILE A 39 -11.83 -11.15 -7.94
CA ILE A 39 -12.44 -11.81 -6.78
C ILE A 39 -13.10 -13.12 -7.22
N PHE A 40 -12.61 -14.23 -6.68
CA PHE A 40 -13.15 -15.57 -6.88
C PHE A 40 -14.46 -15.77 -6.10
N PRO A 41 -15.31 -16.75 -6.49
CA PRO A 41 -16.58 -17.01 -5.81
C PRO A 41 -16.43 -17.34 -4.33
N ILE A 42 -15.25 -17.77 -3.92
CA ILE A 42 -14.90 -18.10 -2.53
C ILE A 42 -14.34 -16.90 -1.76
N SER A 43 -14.57 -15.66 -2.23
CA SER A 43 -14.09 -14.40 -1.64
C SER A 43 -12.57 -14.28 -1.55
N TRP A 44 -11.84 -15.06 -2.35
CA TRP A 44 -10.40 -14.87 -2.52
C TRP A 44 -10.13 -13.80 -3.56
N TYR A 45 -9.14 -12.98 -3.31
CA TYR A 45 -8.67 -11.94 -4.21
C TYR A 45 -7.27 -12.29 -4.71
N LEU A 46 -7.03 -12.08 -5.99
CA LEU A 46 -5.71 -12.12 -6.61
C LEU A 46 -5.55 -10.88 -7.49
N GLY A 47 -4.44 -10.17 -7.35
CA GLY A 47 -4.25 -8.93 -8.08
C GLY A 47 -2.86 -8.35 -7.99
N VAL A 48 -2.77 -7.08 -8.32
CA VAL A 48 -1.57 -6.25 -8.29
C VAL A 48 -1.84 -4.98 -7.49
N ILE A 49 -0.77 -4.41 -6.96
CA ILE A 49 -0.78 -3.16 -6.20
C ILE A 49 0.27 -2.21 -6.76
N HIS A 50 -0.12 -0.96 -6.96
CA HIS A 50 0.76 0.16 -7.24
C HIS A 50 0.59 1.20 -6.13
N SER A 51 1.67 1.51 -5.42
CA SER A 51 1.70 2.50 -4.36
C SER A 51 2.54 3.69 -4.78
N SER A 52 2.06 4.89 -4.49
CA SER A 52 2.82 6.13 -4.59
C SER A 52 2.95 6.78 -3.22
N ARG A 53 4.11 7.36 -2.96
CA ARG A 53 4.49 8.00 -1.71
C ARG A 53 4.99 9.41 -1.99
N SER A 54 4.54 10.35 -1.15
CA SER A 54 5.05 11.72 -1.10
C SER A 54 5.42 12.05 0.34
N ASP A 55 6.70 12.30 0.58
CA ASP A 55 7.24 12.76 1.86
C ASP A 55 7.41 14.28 1.81
N ASN A 56 6.60 15.02 2.56
CA ASN A 56 6.80 16.46 2.72
C ASN A 56 7.65 16.71 3.96
N VAL A 57 8.83 17.31 3.74
CA VAL A 57 9.73 17.76 4.80
C VAL A 57 9.71 19.28 4.81
N LEU A 58 9.48 19.89 5.98
CA LEU A 58 9.62 21.34 6.14
C LEU A 58 11.02 21.78 5.66
N TYR A 59 11.06 22.68 4.68
CA TYR A 59 12.29 23.28 4.09
C TYR A 59 13.16 22.39 3.18
N ARG A 60 12.67 21.23 2.70
CA ARG A 60 13.34 20.42 1.66
C ARG A 60 12.34 19.99 0.59
N ASN A 61 12.82 19.79 -0.64
CA ASN A 61 11.98 19.24 -1.72
C ASN A 61 11.37 17.90 -1.28
N ALA A 62 10.12 17.65 -1.69
CA ALA A 62 9.42 16.42 -1.36
C ALA A 62 10.16 15.21 -1.94
N ASP A 63 10.38 14.19 -1.11
CA ASP A 63 10.91 12.90 -1.57
C ASP A 63 9.74 12.06 -2.09
N TYR A 64 9.87 11.58 -3.33
CA TYR A 64 8.86 10.73 -3.97
C TYR A 64 9.32 9.27 -4.00
N GLY A 65 8.36 8.37 -3.90
CA GLY A 65 8.61 6.94 -4.04
C GLY A 65 7.44 6.21 -4.68
N THR A 66 7.75 5.13 -5.38
CA THR A 66 6.73 4.24 -5.95
C THR A 66 7.04 2.81 -5.60
N THR A 67 6.00 2.01 -5.37
CA THR A 67 6.14 0.57 -5.12
C THR A 67 5.15 -0.23 -5.94
N ASN A 68 5.61 -1.30 -6.60
CA ASN A 68 4.74 -2.25 -7.28
C ASN A 68 4.81 -3.61 -6.61
N GLY A 69 3.69 -4.34 -6.63
CA GLY A 69 3.59 -5.65 -6.04
C GLY A 69 2.46 -6.51 -6.60
N VAL A 70 2.47 -7.78 -6.20
CA VAL A 70 1.36 -8.71 -6.37
C VAL A 70 0.64 -8.90 -5.05
N SER A 71 -0.64 -9.25 -5.12
CA SER A 71 -1.56 -9.24 -3.99
C SER A 71 -2.39 -10.51 -3.96
N VAL A 72 -2.57 -11.07 -2.76
CA VAL A 72 -3.51 -12.16 -2.51
C VAL A 72 -4.19 -11.95 -1.17
N GLY A 73 -5.45 -12.34 -1.04
CA GLY A 73 -6.13 -12.21 0.24
C GLY A 73 -7.57 -12.65 0.24
N TYR A 74 -8.22 -12.47 1.38
CA TYR A 74 -9.65 -12.61 1.50
C TYR A 74 -10.29 -11.24 1.38
N LEU A 75 -11.23 -11.11 0.45
CA LEU A 75 -11.97 -9.90 0.18
C LEU A 75 -13.46 -10.20 0.18
N SER A 76 -14.12 -9.87 1.29
CA SER A 76 -15.57 -9.88 1.34
C SER A 76 -16.14 -8.64 0.62
N TYR A 77 -17.35 -8.81 0.08
CA TYR A 77 -18.09 -7.70 -0.54
C TYR A 77 -18.41 -6.60 0.48
N THR A 78 -18.88 -7.02 1.66
CA THR A 78 -19.10 -6.18 2.84
C THR A 78 -18.56 -6.90 4.05
N GLY A 79 -17.89 -6.16 4.94
CA GLY A 79 -17.31 -6.73 6.16
C GLY A 79 -15.78 -6.71 6.19
N PRO A 80 -15.17 -7.53 7.06
CA PRO A 80 -13.74 -7.56 7.20
C PRO A 80 -13.06 -8.13 5.95
N TYR A 81 -11.87 -7.65 5.65
CA TYR A 81 -10.98 -8.21 4.66
C TYR A 81 -9.54 -8.23 5.18
N PHE A 82 -8.73 -9.10 4.58
CA PHE A 82 -7.30 -9.07 4.78
C PHE A 82 -6.59 -9.33 3.44
N MET A 83 -5.50 -8.64 3.19
CA MET A 83 -4.67 -8.85 2.01
C MET A 83 -3.20 -8.90 2.40
N VAL A 84 -2.45 -9.70 1.65
CA VAL A 84 -1.00 -9.78 1.73
C VAL A 84 -0.43 -9.44 0.37
N HIS A 85 0.56 -8.58 0.38
CA HIS A 85 1.22 -8.06 -0.80
C HIS A 85 2.70 -8.40 -0.76
N TYR A 86 3.21 -8.92 -1.87
CA TYR A 86 4.65 -8.99 -2.09
C TYR A 86 5.07 -7.84 -3.00
N LEU A 87 5.91 -6.96 -2.47
CA LEU A 87 6.38 -5.74 -3.11
C LEU A 87 7.77 -6.03 -3.68
N PHE A 88 7.91 -6.01 -5.01
CA PHE A 88 9.15 -6.42 -5.68
C PHE A 88 9.87 -5.28 -6.42
N GLN A 89 9.23 -4.12 -6.56
CA GLN A 89 9.81 -2.96 -7.22
C GLN A 89 9.46 -1.68 -6.45
N ALA A 90 10.22 -1.39 -5.40
CA ALA A 90 10.12 -0.16 -4.64
C ALA A 90 11.27 0.81 -4.96
N SER A 91 10.95 2.10 -4.96
CA SER A 91 11.91 3.20 -5.05
C SER A 91 11.51 4.31 -4.08
N ARG A 92 12.51 5.03 -3.55
CA ARG A 92 12.33 6.19 -2.67
C ARG A 92 13.55 7.09 -2.77
N ALA A 93 13.38 8.31 -3.27
CA ALA A 93 14.48 9.25 -3.51
C ALA A 93 15.63 8.57 -4.28
N GLU A 94 16.85 8.54 -3.73
CA GLU A 94 18.04 7.92 -4.33
C GLU A 94 18.11 6.39 -4.19
N TYR A 95 17.18 5.79 -3.43
CA TYR A 95 17.09 4.35 -3.25
C TYR A 95 16.20 3.71 -4.30
N SER A 96 16.72 2.66 -4.95
CA SER A 96 16.00 1.85 -5.93
C SER A 96 16.11 0.36 -5.58
N ARG A 97 15.38 -0.50 -6.32
CA ARG A 97 15.38 -1.96 -6.14
C ARG A 97 14.96 -2.39 -4.72
N GLY A 98 14.04 -1.68 -4.10
CA GLY A 98 13.46 -2.11 -2.84
C GLY A 98 12.47 -3.25 -3.01
N SER A 99 12.39 -4.10 -2.00
CA SER A 99 11.44 -5.20 -1.94
C SER A 99 10.96 -5.43 -0.50
N GLY A 100 9.84 -6.11 -0.35
CA GLY A 100 9.31 -6.44 0.96
C GLY A 100 7.85 -6.88 0.91
N THR A 101 7.14 -6.65 2.00
CA THR A 101 5.77 -7.13 2.19
C THR A 101 4.89 -6.06 2.77
N GLN A 102 3.61 -6.11 2.41
CA GLN A 102 2.56 -5.33 3.08
C GLN A 102 1.42 -6.27 3.47
N VAL A 103 0.86 -6.03 4.65
CA VAL A 103 -0.33 -6.71 5.13
C VAL A 103 -1.38 -5.66 5.43
N ASP A 104 -2.55 -5.83 4.83
CA ASP A 104 -3.67 -4.93 4.97
C ASP A 104 -4.80 -5.66 5.69
N VAL A 105 -5.35 -5.02 6.71
CA VAL A 105 -6.55 -5.49 7.41
C VAL A 105 -7.54 -4.34 7.42
N GLY A 106 -8.79 -4.61 7.06
CA GLY A 106 -9.77 -3.54 7.00
C GLY A 106 -11.20 -4.03 7.05
N TYR A 107 -12.11 -3.07 6.93
CA TYR A 107 -13.54 -3.30 6.90
C TYR A 107 -14.17 -2.48 5.78
N LYS A 108 -14.99 -3.14 4.95
CA LYS A 108 -15.72 -2.51 3.86
C LYS A 108 -17.20 -2.35 4.18
N PHE A 109 -17.73 -1.21 3.77
CA PHE A 109 -19.12 -0.83 3.79
C PHE A 109 -19.61 -0.74 2.34
N GLU A 110 -20.74 -1.33 2.07
CA GLU A 110 -21.40 -1.21 0.77
C GLU A 110 -22.08 0.16 0.66
N ALA A 111 -21.84 0.85 -0.45
CA ALA A 111 -22.61 2.04 -0.80
C ALA A 111 -23.79 1.69 -1.70
N ASN A 112 -23.56 0.80 -2.66
CA ASN A 112 -24.53 0.22 -3.57
C ASN A 112 -23.96 -1.07 -4.17
N ASP A 113 -24.64 -1.65 -5.16
CA ASP A 113 -24.29 -2.92 -5.79
C ASP A 113 -22.88 -3.04 -6.40
N ARG A 114 -22.16 -1.93 -6.59
CA ARG A 114 -20.85 -1.89 -7.25
C ARG A 114 -19.80 -1.11 -6.48
N TRP A 115 -20.21 -0.12 -5.70
CA TRP A 115 -19.32 0.76 -4.96
C TRP A 115 -19.21 0.34 -3.51
N VAL A 116 -17.96 0.22 -3.05
CA VAL A 116 -17.62 -0.08 -1.66
C VAL A 116 -16.70 1.01 -1.11
N PHE A 117 -16.91 1.37 0.14
CA PHE A 117 -16.01 2.21 0.92
C PHE A 117 -15.41 1.38 2.04
N GLY A 118 -14.29 1.80 2.62
CA GLY A 118 -13.75 1.06 3.76
C GLY A 118 -12.64 1.77 4.48
N LEU A 119 -12.35 1.28 5.68
CA LEU A 119 -11.17 1.66 6.44
C LEU A 119 -10.17 0.50 6.41
N GLU A 120 -8.89 0.83 6.34
CA GLU A 120 -7.77 -0.10 6.24
C GLU A 120 -6.71 0.30 7.27
N LEU A 121 -6.05 -0.70 7.85
CA LEU A 121 -4.80 -0.54 8.54
C LEU A 121 -3.77 -1.39 7.81
N SER A 122 -2.72 -0.73 7.33
CA SER A 122 -1.66 -1.36 6.56
C SER A 122 -0.38 -1.41 7.37
N HIS A 123 0.27 -2.56 7.39
CA HIS A 123 1.63 -2.74 7.90
C HIS A 123 2.55 -3.06 6.73
N ARG A 124 3.50 -2.17 6.44
CA ARG A 124 4.45 -2.31 5.33
C ARG A 124 5.86 -2.42 5.87
N ALA A 125 6.61 -3.40 5.39
CA ALA A 125 8.03 -3.57 5.64
C ALA A 125 8.78 -3.64 4.30
N LEU A 126 9.70 -2.70 4.07
CA LEU A 126 10.50 -2.60 2.86
C LEU A 126 11.98 -2.56 3.20
N THR A 127 12.78 -3.26 2.38
CA THR A 127 14.23 -3.15 2.38
C THR A 127 14.67 -2.64 1.01
N TYR A 128 15.34 -1.49 1.00
CA TYR A 128 15.98 -0.93 -0.17
C TYR A 128 17.43 -1.40 -0.23
N GLN A 129 17.85 -1.80 -1.43
CA GLN A 129 19.24 -2.17 -1.68
C GLN A 129 20.13 -0.93 -1.72
N LYS A 130 21.44 -1.18 -1.62
CA LYS A 130 22.49 -0.17 -1.80
C LYS A 130 22.25 0.63 -3.09
N SER A 131 22.40 1.95 -3.05
CA SER A 131 22.27 2.77 -4.26
C SER A 131 23.45 2.50 -5.20
N ASP A 132 23.16 2.22 -6.48
CA ASP A 132 24.18 2.13 -7.53
C ASP A 132 24.82 3.50 -7.82
N GLN A 133 24.16 4.61 -7.45
CA GLN A 133 24.62 5.97 -7.71
C GLN A 133 25.44 6.57 -6.55
N ASN A 134 25.22 6.11 -5.33
CA ASN A 134 25.93 6.59 -4.16
C ASN A 134 26.40 5.41 -3.30
N SER A 135 27.68 5.07 -3.45
CA SER A 135 28.33 3.95 -2.77
C SER A 135 28.46 4.12 -1.25
N ALA A 136 28.17 5.31 -0.71
CA ALA A 136 28.14 5.57 0.73
C ALA A 136 26.79 5.23 1.37
N LEU A 137 25.71 5.07 0.59
CA LEU A 137 24.40 4.67 1.11
C LEU A 137 24.39 3.17 1.36
N GLU A 138 24.06 2.75 2.58
CA GLU A 138 23.86 1.33 2.94
C GLU A 138 22.41 0.88 2.74
N TYR A 139 22.13 -0.39 3.03
CA TYR A 139 20.77 -0.92 3.05
C TYR A 139 19.87 -0.07 3.95
N TYR A 140 18.70 0.28 3.42
CA TYR A 140 17.74 1.08 4.16
C TYR A 140 16.47 0.26 4.38
N LYS A 141 16.13 0.04 5.65
CA LYS A 141 14.93 -0.70 6.06
C LYS A 141 13.91 0.27 6.62
N VAL A 142 12.67 0.10 6.18
CA VAL A 142 11.53 0.91 6.62
C VAL A 142 10.41 -0.02 7.01
N THR A 143 9.89 0.18 8.22
CA THR A 143 8.69 -0.50 8.71
C THR A 143 7.71 0.54 9.19
N GLU A 144 6.49 0.48 8.67
CA GLU A 144 5.47 1.50 8.91
C GLU A 144 4.09 0.87 9.09
N VAL A 145 3.29 1.48 9.94
CA VAL A 145 1.86 1.18 10.10
C VAL A 145 1.09 2.46 9.78
N PHE A 146 0.09 2.35 8.91
CA PHE A 146 -0.68 3.52 8.49
C PHE A 146 -2.16 3.22 8.28
N PRO A 147 -3.06 4.08 8.81
CA PRO A 147 -4.48 4.00 8.52
C PRO A 147 -4.75 4.53 7.11
N MET A 148 -5.67 3.90 6.39
CA MET A 148 -6.12 4.36 5.08
C MET A 148 -7.64 4.31 4.97
N ALA A 149 -8.18 5.20 4.14
CA ALA A 149 -9.53 5.08 3.62
C ALA A 149 -9.47 4.43 2.24
N SER A 150 -10.47 3.63 1.90
CA SER A 150 -10.56 2.89 0.64
C SER A 150 -11.87 3.20 -0.08
N VAL A 151 -11.78 3.29 -1.40
CA VAL A 151 -12.91 3.31 -2.33
C VAL A 151 -12.68 2.20 -3.34
N GLY A 152 -13.67 1.37 -3.59
CA GLY A 152 -13.58 0.31 -4.57
C GLY A 152 -14.78 0.25 -5.49
N TYR A 153 -14.54 -0.24 -6.70
CA TYR A 153 -15.56 -0.56 -7.69
C TYR A 153 -15.43 -2.03 -8.10
N LEU A 154 -16.57 -2.70 -8.16
CA LEU A 154 -16.72 -4.09 -8.57
C LEU A 154 -17.47 -4.15 -9.91
N PHE A 155 -16.87 -4.86 -10.87
CA PHE A 155 -17.42 -5.06 -12.22
C PHE A 155 -18.26 -6.33 -12.29
#